data_AF-A0A7Y2NGN2-F1
#
_entry.id   AF-A0A7Y2NGN2-F1
#
_cell.length_a   1.000
_cell.length_b   1.000
_cell.length_c   1.000
_cell.angle_alpha   90.00
_cell.angle_beta   90.00
_cell.angle_gamma   90.00
#
_symmetry.space_group_name_H-M   'P 1'
#
loop_
_entity.id
_entity.type
_entity.pdbx_description
1 polymer ?
#
loop_
_entity_poly.entity_id
_entity_poly.type
_entity_poly.pdbx_seq_one_letter_code
_entity_poly.pdbx_strand_id
1 'polypeptide(L)'
;MNETEARRVLDPLAGFDGGDLGAAFARVLSPGAAVHLAFPFETMVGPEGLADAALVPLASAFPDLERRETIRMAGRDAAGAMWVGVCGAWVGTFAAPFLGIPPTRRAATMRFHEFFRIEEGRAVEMQALWDIPELMMQARAWPMAPSLGREWRVPGPRLQDGLRIAGDGARALEVVGGMLAGLSRSHEGVAAMELDRFWHPDCAWYGPSSIGSTRGIDGFRAHHQAPFLAAMPDRRAFLENGHFFAEGDFVGFTAWPGMAATLTGG
;
A
#
# COMPACT_ATOMS: atom_id res chain seq x y z
N MET A 1 -4.68 -1.76 -24.76
CA MET A 1 -4.08 -0.75 -23.86
C MET A 1 -2.73 -1.26 -23.39
N ASN A 2 -1.68 -0.47 -23.55
CA ASN A 2 -0.34 -0.76 -23.00
C ASN A 2 -0.16 -0.15 -21.59
N GLU A 3 0.95 -0.46 -20.94
CA GLU A 3 1.30 -0.05 -19.56
C GLU A 3 1.41 1.48 -19.44
N THR A 4 1.92 2.14 -20.47
CA THR A 4 2.06 3.61 -20.49
C THR A 4 0.69 4.30 -20.52
N GLU A 5 -0.22 3.82 -21.37
CA GLU A 5 -1.60 4.29 -21.43
C GLU A 5 -2.35 4.03 -20.12
N ALA A 6 -2.15 2.85 -19.52
CA ALA A 6 -2.75 2.48 -18.24
C ALA A 6 -2.31 3.45 -17.12
N ARG A 7 -1.01 3.76 -17.02
CA ARG A 7 -0.52 4.74 -16.03
C ARG A 7 -1.16 6.11 -16.19
N ARG A 8 -1.40 6.56 -17.42
CA ARG A 8 -2.00 7.88 -17.68
C ARG A 8 -3.44 8.00 -17.21
N VAL A 9 -4.15 6.88 -17.01
CA VAL A 9 -5.50 6.90 -16.42
C VAL A 9 -5.49 7.56 -15.03
N LEU A 10 -4.39 7.46 -14.30
CA LEU A 10 -4.23 8.04 -12.97
C LEU A 10 -3.59 9.44 -12.97
N ASP A 11 -3.33 10.05 -14.14
CA ASP A 11 -2.80 11.42 -14.24
C ASP A 11 -3.66 12.47 -13.50
N PRO A 12 -5.01 12.37 -13.47
CA PRO A 12 -5.83 13.27 -12.66
C PRO A 12 -5.51 13.29 -11.16
N LEU A 13 -4.85 12.23 -10.64
CA LEU A 13 -4.44 12.10 -9.25
C LEU A 13 -2.96 12.43 -9.02
N ALA A 14 -2.18 12.52 -10.11
CA ALA A 14 -0.75 12.76 -10.04
C ALA A 14 -0.49 14.21 -9.62
N GLY A 15 0.12 14.42 -8.46
CA GLY A 15 0.43 15.76 -7.96
C GLY A 15 -0.81 16.59 -7.64
N PHE A 16 -1.91 15.95 -7.21
CA PHE A 16 -3.03 16.67 -6.62
C PHE A 16 -2.52 17.53 -5.47
N ASP A 17 -2.66 18.85 -5.59
CA ASP A 17 -2.13 19.88 -4.67
C ASP A 17 -3.21 20.90 -4.28
N GLY A 18 -4.47 20.46 -4.27
CA GLY A 18 -5.66 21.27 -3.98
C GLY A 18 -6.75 21.10 -5.04
N GLY A 19 -7.96 21.56 -4.71
CA GLY A 19 -9.14 21.42 -5.56
C GLY A 19 -10.04 20.25 -5.18
N ASP A 20 -10.90 19.84 -6.11
CA ASP A 20 -11.91 18.81 -5.85
C ASP A 20 -11.32 17.40 -6.05
N LEU A 21 -10.98 16.76 -4.93
CA LEU A 21 -10.44 15.40 -4.89
C LEU A 21 -11.45 14.36 -5.41
N GLY A 22 -12.75 14.55 -5.13
CA GLY A 22 -13.81 13.68 -5.63
C GLY A 22 -13.88 13.73 -7.15
N ALA A 23 -13.82 14.94 -7.73
CA ALA A 23 -13.79 15.11 -9.18
C ALA A 23 -12.53 14.50 -9.82
N ALA A 24 -11.38 14.50 -9.12
CA ALA A 24 -10.17 13.85 -9.59
C ALA A 24 -10.34 12.32 -9.67
N PHE A 25 -10.85 11.68 -8.61
CA PHE A 25 -11.16 10.26 -8.62
C PHE A 25 -12.27 9.89 -9.62
N ALA A 26 -13.28 10.75 -9.83
CA ALA A 26 -14.33 10.55 -10.83
C ALA A 26 -13.81 10.56 -12.29
N ARG A 27 -12.64 11.15 -12.55
CA ARG A 27 -11.95 11.05 -13.86
C ARG A 27 -11.19 9.74 -14.03
N VAL A 28 -10.82 9.07 -12.94
CA VAL A 28 -10.04 7.82 -12.95
C VAL A 28 -10.97 6.61 -12.92
N LEU A 29 -11.89 6.56 -11.96
CA LEU A 29 -12.78 5.43 -11.72
C LEU A 29 -13.93 5.40 -12.73
N SER A 30 -14.41 4.20 -13.06
CA SER A 30 -15.70 4.02 -13.72
C SER A 30 -16.84 4.21 -12.69
N PRO A 31 -18.06 4.61 -13.12
CA PRO A 31 -19.17 4.86 -12.18
C PRO A 31 -19.54 3.66 -11.31
N GLY A 32 -19.35 2.43 -11.80
CA GLY A 32 -19.65 1.19 -11.09
C GLY A 32 -18.41 0.47 -10.53
N ALA A 33 -17.27 1.15 -10.45
CA ALA A 33 -16.03 0.52 -10.00
C ALA A 33 -16.18 -0.06 -8.58
N ALA A 34 -15.66 -1.26 -8.36
CA ALA A 34 -15.56 -1.80 -7.00
C ALA A 34 -14.40 -1.11 -6.27
N VAL A 35 -14.68 -0.44 -5.15
CA VAL A 35 -13.66 0.28 -4.39
C VAL A 35 -13.50 -0.38 -3.02
N HIS A 36 -12.33 -0.96 -2.80
CA HIS A 36 -11.98 -1.72 -1.61
C HIS A 36 -10.96 -0.95 -0.78
N LEU A 37 -11.40 -0.41 0.36
CA LEU A 37 -10.52 0.15 1.38
C LEU A 37 -10.61 -0.70 2.66
N ALA A 38 -9.58 -0.62 3.50
CA ALA A 38 -9.66 -1.23 4.82
C ALA A 38 -10.73 -0.57 5.69
N PHE A 39 -11.11 -1.28 6.76
CA PHE A 39 -11.89 -0.72 7.84
C PHE A 39 -11.32 0.65 8.27
N PRO A 40 -12.16 1.68 8.48
CA PRO A 40 -13.63 1.62 8.61
C PRO A 40 -14.42 1.86 7.31
N PHE A 41 -13.78 1.97 6.15
CA PHE A 41 -14.46 2.31 4.90
C PHE A 41 -15.06 1.10 4.19
N GLU A 42 -14.37 -0.05 4.27
CA GLU A 42 -14.78 -1.30 3.65
C GLU A 42 -14.97 -1.17 2.12
N THR A 43 -16.03 -1.78 1.58
CA THR A 43 -16.31 -1.78 0.14
C THR A 43 -17.33 -0.71 -0.22
N MET A 44 -16.99 0.10 -1.22
CA MET A 44 -17.81 1.17 -1.77
C MET A 44 -18.00 0.95 -3.28
N VAL A 45 -18.96 1.68 -3.87
CA VAL A 45 -19.25 1.62 -5.30
C VAL A 45 -18.94 2.97 -5.94
N GLY A 46 -18.05 2.93 -6.92
CA GLY A 46 -17.75 4.07 -7.78
C GLY A 46 -17.04 5.23 -7.07
N PRO A 47 -16.78 6.31 -7.82
CA PRO A 47 -16.15 7.51 -7.30
C PRO A 47 -17.03 8.27 -6.30
N GLU A 48 -18.36 8.22 -6.43
CA GLU A 48 -19.29 8.90 -5.52
C GLU A 48 -19.26 8.26 -4.13
N GLY A 49 -19.36 6.93 -4.04
CA GLY A 49 -19.27 6.23 -2.75
C GLY A 49 -17.92 6.45 -2.06
N LEU A 50 -16.82 6.43 -2.82
CA LEU A 50 -15.49 6.76 -2.30
C LEU A 50 -15.38 8.22 -1.83
N ALA A 51 -15.97 9.15 -2.57
CA ALA A 51 -15.93 10.57 -2.23
C ALA A 51 -16.65 10.85 -0.90
N ASP A 52 -17.89 10.39 -0.78
CA ASP A 52 -18.73 10.63 0.39
C ASP A 52 -18.15 9.99 1.65
N ALA A 53 -17.69 8.75 1.54
CA ALA A 53 -17.22 7.99 2.70
C ALA A 53 -15.81 8.36 3.14
N ALA A 54 -14.89 8.65 2.20
CA ALA A 54 -13.46 8.75 2.50
C ALA A 54 -12.80 10.07 2.06
N LEU A 55 -13.02 10.52 0.81
CA LEU A 55 -12.26 11.66 0.25
C LEU A 55 -12.71 13.00 0.83
N VAL A 56 -14.02 13.24 0.95
CA VAL A 56 -14.56 14.48 1.52
C VAL A 56 -14.18 14.62 3.01
N PRO A 57 -14.32 13.59 3.85
CA PRO A 57 -13.81 13.64 5.23
C PRO A 57 -12.29 13.90 5.31
N LEU A 58 -11.50 13.26 4.44
CA LEU A 58 -10.05 13.45 4.42
C LEU A 58 -9.67 14.89 4.02
N ALA A 59 -10.25 15.42 2.95
CA ALA A 59 -10.02 16.80 2.50
C ALA A 59 -10.50 17.83 3.53
N SER A 60 -11.56 17.52 4.28
CA SER A 60 -12.02 18.39 5.38
C SER A 60 -11.05 18.42 6.56
N ALA A 61 -10.38 17.29 6.83
CA ALA A 61 -9.36 17.19 7.88
C ALA A 61 -8.03 17.86 7.50
N PHE A 62 -7.74 17.97 6.20
CA PHE A 62 -6.52 18.52 5.61
C PHE A 62 -6.87 19.58 4.55
N PRO A 63 -7.06 20.87 4.91
CA PRO A 63 -7.49 21.90 3.96
C PRO A 63 -6.47 22.20 2.85
N ASP A 64 -5.21 21.81 3.04
CA ASP A 64 -4.07 21.93 2.14
C ASP A 64 -3.53 20.55 1.70
N LEU A 65 -4.43 19.56 1.58
CA LEU A 65 -4.08 18.18 1.25
C LEU A 65 -3.37 18.06 -0.11
N GLU A 66 -2.23 17.40 -0.09
CA GLU A 66 -1.42 17.06 -1.25
C GLU A 66 -1.26 15.53 -1.36
N ARG A 67 -1.32 15.00 -2.59
CA ARG A 67 -1.03 13.60 -2.89
C ARG A 67 0.38 13.48 -3.48
N ARG A 68 1.33 12.94 -2.71
CA ARG A 68 2.72 12.75 -3.13
C ARG A 68 3.02 11.30 -3.45
N GLU A 69 3.17 11.01 -4.73
CA GLU A 69 3.55 9.67 -5.20
C GLU A 69 5.05 9.43 -5.07
N THR A 70 5.37 8.18 -4.74
CA THR A 70 6.75 7.71 -4.60
C THR A 70 7.06 6.63 -5.66
N ILE A 71 6.10 5.74 -5.91
CA ILE A 71 6.19 4.68 -6.92
C ILE A 71 4.89 4.66 -7.71
N ARG A 72 4.99 4.57 -9.04
CA ARG A 72 3.87 4.34 -9.97
C ARG A 72 4.32 3.38 -11.06
N MET A 73 3.73 2.19 -11.07
CA MET A 73 4.04 1.13 -12.02
C MET A 73 2.77 0.57 -12.65
N ALA A 74 2.89 -0.01 -13.84
CA ALA A 74 1.81 -0.78 -14.45
C ALA A 74 2.31 -2.10 -15.01
N GLY A 75 1.45 -3.11 -14.98
CA GLY A 75 1.77 -4.42 -15.51
C GLY A 75 0.55 -5.30 -15.56
N ARG A 76 0.69 -6.46 -16.21
CA ARG A 76 -0.36 -7.47 -16.27
C ARG A 76 -0.13 -8.55 -15.22
N ASP A 77 -1.21 -8.99 -14.60
CA ASP A 77 -1.17 -10.17 -13.75
C ASP A 77 -1.14 -11.46 -14.59
N ALA A 78 -1.08 -12.61 -13.92
CA ALA A 78 -1.06 -13.93 -14.58
C ALA A 78 -2.34 -14.24 -15.39
N ALA A 79 -3.46 -13.59 -15.07
CA ALA A 79 -4.71 -13.70 -15.82
C ALA A 79 -4.79 -12.71 -16.99
N GLY A 80 -3.78 -11.85 -17.16
CA GLY A 80 -3.70 -10.85 -18.21
C GLY A 80 -4.42 -9.54 -17.90
N ALA A 81 -4.98 -9.37 -16.69
CA ALA A 81 -5.63 -8.13 -16.30
C ALA A 81 -4.59 -7.02 -16.12
N MET A 82 -4.89 -5.82 -16.63
CA MET A 82 -4.00 -4.66 -16.52
C MET A 82 -4.20 -3.97 -15.17
N TRP A 83 -3.12 -3.83 -14.43
CA TRP A 83 -3.10 -3.15 -13.13
C TRP A 83 -2.15 -1.97 -13.13
N VAL A 84 -2.52 -0.93 -12.39
CA VAL A 84 -1.64 0.20 -12.04
C VAL A 84 -1.50 0.22 -10.52
N GLY A 85 -0.28 0.06 -10.03
CA GLY A 85 0.06 0.16 -8.61
C GLY A 85 0.72 1.50 -8.30
N VAL A 86 0.25 2.16 -7.24
CA VAL A 86 0.80 3.43 -6.77
C VAL A 86 0.99 3.39 -5.27
N CYS A 87 2.13 3.86 -4.78
CA CYS A 87 2.31 4.14 -3.36
C CYS A 87 2.92 5.52 -3.14
N GLY A 88 2.68 6.07 -1.96
CA GLY A 88 3.06 7.44 -1.65
C GLY A 88 2.56 7.86 -0.27
N ALA A 89 2.34 9.15 -0.11
CA ALA A 89 1.71 9.70 1.06
C ALA A 89 0.81 10.89 0.72
N TRP A 90 -0.29 10.98 1.46
CA TRP A 90 -1.02 12.21 1.68
C TRP A 90 -0.22 13.11 2.62
N VAL A 91 -0.13 14.39 2.32
CA VAL A 91 0.63 15.37 3.10
C VAL A 91 -0.22 16.63 3.27
N GLY A 92 -0.22 17.22 4.46
CA GLY A 92 -0.87 18.51 4.68
C GLY A 92 -0.87 18.88 6.16
N THR A 93 -1.61 19.92 6.50
CA THR A 93 -1.86 20.36 7.87
C THR A 93 -3.09 19.62 8.41
N PHE A 94 -2.90 18.76 9.42
CA PHE A 94 -4.00 18.03 10.04
C PHE A 94 -4.81 18.96 10.97
N ALA A 95 -5.81 19.63 10.39
CA ALA A 95 -6.47 20.81 10.97
C ALA A 95 -7.80 20.48 11.66
N ALA A 96 -8.51 19.45 11.22
CA ALA A 96 -9.78 19.00 11.80
C ALA A 96 -9.77 17.48 12.06
N PRO A 97 -10.65 16.95 12.94
CA PRO A 97 -10.67 15.52 13.23
C PRO A 97 -10.93 14.66 12.00
N PHE A 98 -10.30 13.48 11.94
CA PHE A 98 -10.54 12.47 10.91
C PHE A 98 -10.78 11.12 11.57
N LEU A 99 -11.95 10.51 11.34
CA LEU A 99 -12.33 9.22 11.95
C LEU A 99 -12.20 9.20 13.49
N GLY A 100 -12.48 10.33 14.14
CA GLY A 100 -12.32 10.50 15.59
C GLY A 100 -10.90 10.77 16.08
N ILE A 101 -9.90 10.73 15.19
CA ILE A 101 -8.51 11.11 15.52
C ILE A 101 -8.45 12.63 15.72
N PRO A 102 -7.92 13.13 16.85
CA PRO A 102 -7.85 14.56 17.10
C PRO A 102 -6.79 15.22 16.20
N PRO A 103 -7.04 16.46 15.70
CA PRO A 103 -6.10 17.16 14.84
C PRO A 103 -4.86 17.60 15.62
N THR A 104 -3.69 17.51 14.98
CA THR A 104 -2.43 17.99 15.56
C THR A 104 -2.18 19.47 15.32
N ARG A 105 -2.88 20.07 14.34
CA ARG A 105 -2.64 21.43 13.82
C ARG A 105 -1.19 21.65 13.38
N ARG A 106 -0.57 20.60 12.87
CA ARG A 106 0.82 20.55 12.36
C ARG A 106 0.83 19.81 11.03
N ALA A 107 1.95 19.90 10.33
CA ALA A 107 2.21 19.03 9.19
C ALA A 107 2.09 17.56 9.62
N ALA A 108 1.37 16.77 8.83
CA ALA A 108 1.23 15.35 9.01
C ALA A 108 1.30 14.62 7.67
N THR A 109 1.65 13.33 7.74
CA THR A 109 1.68 12.43 6.59
C THR A 109 0.80 11.21 6.84
N MET A 110 0.18 10.69 5.79
CA MET A 110 -0.51 9.40 5.81
C MET A 110 -0.13 8.63 4.56
N ARG A 111 0.69 7.58 4.72
CA ARG A 111 1.09 6.72 3.61
C ARG A 111 -0.11 5.99 3.02
N PHE A 112 0.01 5.66 1.74
CA PHE A 112 -0.96 4.81 1.06
C PHE A 112 -0.24 3.84 0.11
N HIS A 113 -0.91 2.73 -0.17
CA HIS A 113 -0.75 2.01 -1.42
C HIS A 113 -2.13 1.77 -2.03
N GLU A 114 -2.20 1.90 -3.35
CA GLU A 114 -3.44 1.87 -4.11
C GLU A 114 -3.17 1.12 -5.42
N PHE A 115 -4.03 0.16 -5.74
CA PHE A 115 -3.95 -0.66 -6.93
C PHE A 115 -5.25 -0.50 -7.71
N PHE A 116 -5.13 -0.29 -9.02
CA PHE A 116 -6.27 -0.02 -9.90
C PHE A 116 -6.28 -1.02 -11.05
N ARG A 117 -7.38 -1.76 -11.21
CA ARG A 117 -7.59 -2.60 -12.40
C ARG A 117 -8.16 -1.74 -13.52
N ILE A 118 -7.48 -1.70 -14.65
CA ILE A 118 -7.79 -0.80 -15.76
C ILE A 118 -8.48 -1.55 -16.91
N GLU A 119 -9.65 -1.07 -17.30
CA GLU A 119 -10.40 -1.54 -18.46
C GLU A 119 -10.93 -0.32 -19.23
N GLU A 120 -10.81 -0.36 -20.56
CA GLU A 120 -11.36 0.68 -21.47
C GLU A 120 -10.98 2.13 -21.09
N GLY A 121 -9.79 2.33 -20.51
CA GLY A 121 -9.28 3.66 -20.12
C GLY A 121 -9.85 4.23 -18.82
N ARG A 122 -10.50 3.39 -18.00
CA ARG A 122 -10.95 3.71 -16.65
C ARG A 122 -10.52 2.63 -15.67
N ALA A 123 -10.42 2.99 -14.40
CA ALA A 123 -10.26 2.01 -13.32
C ALA A 123 -11.64 1.44 -12.97
N VAL A 124 -11.82 0.13 -13.15
CA VAL A 124 -13.05 -0.60 -12.83
C VAL A 124 -13.00 -1.26 -11.45
N GLU A 125 -11.83 -1.24 -10.82
CA GLU A 125 -11.63 -1.69 -9.45
C GLU A 125 -10.47 -0.93 -8.82
N MET A 126 -10.58 -0.68 -7.52
CA MET A 126 -9.52 -0.11 -6.68
C MET A 126 -9.37 -0.96 -5.42
N GLN A 127 -8.14 -1.37 -5.10
CA GLN A 127 -7.78 -2.01 -3.83
C GLN A 127 -6.74 -1.14 -3.13
N ALA A 128 -7.01 -0.70 -1.90
CA ALA A 128 -6.17 0.30 -1.23
C ALA A 128 -6.06 0.10 0.29
N LEU A 129 -4.89 0.45 0.81
CA LEU A 129 -4.68 0.69 2.24
C LEU A 129 -4.16 2.11 2.44
N TRP A 130 -4.83 2.83 3.34
CA TRP A 130 -4.35 4.07 3.92
C TRP A 130 -3.83 3.79 5.31
N ASP A 131 -2.64 4.26 5.61
CA ASP A 131 -1.97 4.05 6.89
C ASP A 131 -2.54 5.01 7.96
N ILE A 132 -3.84 4.89 8.23
CA ILE A 132 -4.55 5.64 9.27
C ILE A 132 -3.83 5.54 10.64
N PRO A 133 -3.23 4.39 11.04
CA PRO A 133 -2.40 4.33 12.24
C PRO A 133 -1.29 5.38 12.28
N GLU A 134 -0.70 5.78 11.15
CA GLU A 134 0.32 6.83 11.09
C GLU A 134 -0.24 8.16 11.64
N LEU A 135 -1.48 8.51 11.32
CA LEU A 135 -2.15 9.70 11.86
C LEU A 135 -2.43 9.55 13.35
N MET A 136 -2.87 8.39 13.80
CA MET A 136 -3.09 8.11 15.23
C MET A 136 -1.80 8.29 16.03
N MET A 137 -0.67 7.78 15.53
CA MET A 137 0.63 7.91 16.19
C MET A 137 1.09 9.37 16.23
N GLN A 138 0.97 10.12 15.14
CA GLN A 138 1.29 11.56 15.09
C GLN A 138 0.40 12.39 16.05
N ALA A 139 -0.87 12.02 16.19
CA ALA A 139 -1.82 12.63 17.10
C ALA A 139 -1.69 12.17 18.56
N ARG A 140 -0.78 11.21 18.86
CA ARG A 140 -0.66 10.55 20.18
C ARG A 140 -1.99 9.92 20.64
N ALA A 141 -2.75 9.40 19.68
CA ALA A 141 -4.05 8.76 19.88
C ALA A 141 -4.01 7.25 19.56
N TRP A 142 -2.83 6.67 19.32
CA TRP A 142 -2.67 5.23 19.10
C TRP A 142 -2.99 4.44 20.38
N PRO A 143 -3.95 3.49 20.35
CA PRO A 143 -4.43 2.83 21.56
C PRO A 143 -3.72 1.51 21.90
N MET A 144 -2.84 1.02 21.02
CA MET A 144 -2.16 -0.28 21.19
C MET A 144 -0.69 -0.11 21.59
N ALA A 145 0.04 -1.23 21.66
CA ALA A 145 1.47 -1.25 21.95
C ALA A 145 2.29 -0.43 20.92
N PRO A 146 3.46 0.10 21.32
CA PRO A 146 4.39 0.76 20.40
C PRO A 146 4.89 -0.18 19.30
N SER A 147 5.26 0.38 18.15
CA SER A 147 5.89 -0.36 17.06
C SER A 147 7.21 -0.99 17.49
N LEU A 148 7.43 -2.23 17.05
CA LEU A 148 8.70 -2.92 17.24
C LEU A 148 9.78 -2.42 16.25
N GLY A 149 9.37 -2.09 15.03
CA GLY A 149 10.22 -1.44 14.03
C GLY A 149 10.25 0.08 14.21
N ARG A 150 11.13 0.73 13.45
CA ARG A 150 11.29 2.19 13.48
C ARG A 150 10.16 2.89 12.73
N GLU A 151 9.41 3.74 13.44
CA GLU A 151 8.52 4.73 12.82
C GLU A 151 9.32 5.92 12.30
N TRP A 152 9.08 6.28 11.04
CA TRP A 152 9.68 7.41 10.34
C TRP A 152 9.07 7.56 8.94
N ARG A 153 9.33 8.69 8.29
CA ARG A 153 8.98 8.88 6.88
C ARG A 153 9.91 8.04 6.01
N VAL A 154 9.36 6.98 5.43
CA VAL A 154 10.07 6.07 4.52
C VAL A 154 10.59 6.84 3.30
N PRO A 155 11.89 6.72 2.96
CA PRO A 155 12.42 7.35 1.76
C PRO A 155 11.88 6.66 0.50
N GLY A 156 11.90 7.38 -0.62
CA GLY A 156 11.64 6.75 -1.92
C GLY A 156 12.76 5.79 -2.34
N PRO A 157 12.59 5.10 -3.49
CA PRO A 157 13.61 4.21 -4.05
C PRO A 157 14.98 4.89 -4.12
N ARG A 158 16.04 4.15 -3.80
CA ARG A 158 17.42 4.67 -3.78
C ARG A 158 17.82 5.33 -5.09
N LEU A 159 17.35 4.81 -6.22
CA LEU A 159 17.64 5.32 -7.56
C LEU A 159 16.76 6.49 -7.98
N GLN A 160 15.75 6.86 -7.17
CA GLN A 160 14.78 7.93 -7.44
C GLN A 160 14.04 7.76 -8.79
N ASP A 161 13.82 6.51 -9.18
CA ASP A 161 13.25 6.08 -10.45
C ASP A 161 11.80 5.56 -10.32
N GLY A 162 11.23 5.58 -9.10
CA GLY A 162 9.88 5.05 -8.84
C GLY A 162 8.74 5.69 -9.65
N LEU A 163 8.93 6.90 -10.19
CA LEU A 163 7.95 7.56 -11.07
C LEU A 163 8.33 7.48 -12.56
N ARG A 164 9.45 6.84 -12.90
CA ARG A 164 9.99 6.70 -14.27
C ARG A 164 10.49 5.28 -14.50
N ILE A 165 9.69 4.31 -14.05
CA ILE A 165 10.00 2.89 -14.18
C ILE A 165 9.92 2.49 -15.65
N ALA A 166 10.85 1.64 -16.09
CA ALA A 166 10.88 1.07 -17.43
C ALA A 166 11.46 -0.34 -17.39
N GLY A 167 11.10 -1.16 -18.39
CA GLY A 167 11.50 -2.57 -18.49
C GLY A 167 10.38 -3.54 -18.14
N ASP A 168 10.53 -4.80 -18.54
CA ASP A 168 9.45 -5.81 -18.49
C ASP A 168 9.15 -6.38 -17.08
N GLY A 169 10.04 -6.20 -16.11
CA GLY A 169 9.83 -6.69 -14.74
C GLY A 169 10.07 -8.18 -14.52
N ALA A 170 10.40 -8.97 -15.55
CA ALA A 170 10.43 -10.43 -15.45
C ALA A 170 11.43 -10.94 -14.40
N ARG A 171 12.63 -10.33 -14.36
CA ARG A 171 13.67 -10.66 -13.38
C ARG A 171 13.23 -10.31 -11.95
N ALA A 172 12.61 -9.16 -11.76
CA ALA A 172 12.13 -8.72 -10.44
C ALA A 172 11.00 -9.63 -9.94
N LEU A 173 10.08 -10.00 -10.83
CA LEU A 173 8.99 -10.93 -10.56
C LEU A 173 9.50 -12.31 -10.14
N GLU A 174 10.54 -12.83 -10.82
CA GLU A 174 11.19 -14.10 -10.45
C GLU A 174 11.79 -14.05 -9.04
N VAL A 175 12.54 -12.98 -8.73
CA VAL A 175 13.18 -12.82 -7.42
C VAL A 175 12.14 -12.72 -6.31
N VAL A 176 11.13 -11.86 -6.46
CA VAL A 176 10.09 -11.66 -5.43
C VAL A 176 9.19 -12.90 -5.34
N GLY A 177 8.90 -13.58 -6.45
CA GLY A 177 8.17 -14.85 -6.43
C GLY A 177 8.92 -15.93 -5.65
N GLY A 178 10.22 -16.09 -5.90
CA GLY A 178 11.09 -16.99 -5.13
C GLY A 178 11.19 -16.61 -3.65
N MET A 179 11.28 -15.31 -3.37
CA MET A 179 11.25 -14.76 -2.01
C MET A 179 9.98 -15.16 -1.24
N LEU A 180 8.80 -14.99 -1.85
CA LEU A 180 7.51 -15.34 -1.24
C LEU A 180 7.36 -16.85 -1.07
N ALA A 181 7.82 -17.63 -2.04
CA ALA A 181 7.85 -19.10 -1.94
C ALA A 181 8.77 -19.58 -0.81
N GLY A 182 9.91 -18.91 -0.58
CA GLY A 182 10.77 -19.18 0.58
C GLY A 182 10.05 -18.85 1.90
N LEU A 183 9.45 -17.67 2.00
CA LEU A 183 8.73 -17.24 3.21
C LEU A 183 7.56 -18.16 3.60
N SER A 184 6.88 -18.78 2.64
CA SER A 184 5.77 -19.71 2.92
C SER A 184 6.21 -20.97 3.67
N ARG A 185 7.51 -21.34 3.57
CA ARG A 185 8.13 -22.45 4.29
C ARG A 185 8.55 -22.11 5.72
N SER A 186 8.11 -20.98 6.28
CA SER A 186 8.48 -20.57 7.65
C SER A 186 8.18 -21.62 8.73
N HIS A 187 7.16 -22.46 8.51
CA HIS A 187 6.76 -23.54 9.42
C HIS A 187 7.77 -24.70 9.46
N GLU A 188 8.61 -24.83 8.43
CA GLU A 188 9.74 -25.79 8.36
C GLU A 188 11.01 -25.23 9.02
N GLY A 189 10.96 -23.99 9.51
CA GLY A 189 12.06 -23.31 10.17
C GLY A 189 12.78 -22.30 9.28
N VAL A 190 13.73 -21.59 9.90
CA VAL A 190 14.39 -20.42 9.27
C VAL A 190 15.20 -20.80 8.04
N ALA A 191 16.00 -21.85 8.15
CA ALA A 191 16.87 -22.30 7.06
C ALA A 191 16.05 -22.70 5.82
N ALA A 192 14.86 -23.26 6.01
CA ALA A 192 13.96 -23.60 4.93
C ALA A 192 13.45 -22.37 4.17
N MET A 193 13.52 -21.15 4.70
CA MET A 193 13.09 -19.98 3.94
C MET A 193 14.13 -19.49 2.93
N GLU A 194 15.38 -19.93 3.04
CA GLU A 194 16.50 -19.51 2.16
C GLU A 194 16.58 -17.98 1.97
N LEU A 195 16.38 -17.19 3.03
CA LEU A 195 16.23 -15.73 2.92
C LEU A 195 17.43 -15.07 2.22
N ASP A 196 18.66 -15.49 2.53
CA ASP A 196 19.90 -14.95 1.95
C ASP A 196 20.00 -15.13 0.43
N ARG A 197 19.19 -16.02 -0.17
CA ARG A 197 19.13 -16.21 -1.62
C ARG A 197 18.40 -15.08 -2.34
N PHE A 198 17.42 -14.46 -1.68
CA PHE A 198 16.52 -13.47 -2.29
C PHE A 198 16.66 -12.07 -1.67
N TRP A 199 17.11 -12.01 -0.42
CA TRP A 199 17.25 -10.79 0.34
C TRP A 199 18.72 -10.38 0.36
N HIS A 200 18.98 -9.13 0.02
CA HIS A 200 20.28 -8.55 0.31
C HIS A 200 20.50 -8.56 1.83
N PRO A 201 21.70 -8.88 2.36
CA PRO A 201 21.97 -8.88 3.81
C PRO A 201 21.64 -7.53 4.45
N ASP A 202 21.74 -6.48 3.61
CA ASP A 202 21.49 -5.10 3.94
C ASP A 202 20.12 -4.56 3.49
N CYS A 203 19.13 -5.43 3.28
CA CYS A 203 17.78 -5.04 2.85
C CYS A 203 17.12 -4.03 3.80
N ALA A 204 16.32 -3.12 3.27
CA ALA A 204 15.39 -2.32 4.07
C ALA A 204 13.97 -2.90 3.90
N TRP A 205 13.25 -3.06 5.00
CA TRP A 205 11.85 -3.43 4.97
C TRP A 205 11.02 -2.32 5.61
N TYR A 206 9.99 -1.89 4.90
CA TYR A 206 9.14 -0.77 5.29
C TYR A 206 7.71 -1.25 5.50
N GLY A 207 7.30 -1.41 6.76
CA GLY A 207 5.94 -1.78 7.12
C GLY A 207 5.01 -0.56 7.29
N PRO A 208 3.69 -0.79 7.40
CA PRO A 208 2.75 0.22 7.87
C PRO A 208 3.07 0.65 9.31
N SER A 209 2.52 1.78 9.74
CA SER A 209 2.66 2.25 11.10
C SER A 209 2.01 1.25 12.06
N SER A 210 2.52 1.21 13.30
CA SER A 210 2.36 0.13 14.31
C SER A 210 3.25 -1.10 14.11
N ILE A 211 3.78 -1.34 12.90
CA ILE A 211 4.82 -2.35 12.67
C ILE A 211 6.18 -1.67 12.54
N GLY A 212 6.27 -0.62 11.71
CA GLY A 212 7.46 0.19 11.51
C GLY A 212 8.44 -0.38 10.46
N SER A 213 9.66 0.15 10.45
CA SER A 213 10.71 -0.20 9.49
C SER A 213 11.84 -0.99 10.13
N THR A 214 12.47 -1.87 9.35
CA THR A 214 13.59 -2.71 9.80
C THR A 214 14.72 -2.72 8.78
N ARG A 215 15.89 -3.18 9.21
CA ARG A 215 17.12 -3.18 8.42
C ARG A 215 17.86 -4.49 8.59
N GLY A 216 18.25 -5.08 7.45
CA GLY A 216 18.84 -6.41 7.36
C GLY A 216 17.86 -7.54 7.69
N ILE A 217 18.27 -8.77 7.38
CA ILE A 217 17.46 -9.96 7.61
C ILE A 217 17.18 -10.14 9.10
N ASP A 218 18.19 -9.94 9.96
CA ASP A 218 18.02 -10.05 11.41
C ASP A 218 17.00 -9.05 11.95
N GLY A 219 17.05 -7.79 11.51
CA GLY A 219 16.10 -6.76 11.91
C GLY A 219 14.68 -7.08 11.43
N PHE A 220 14.53 -7.52 10.18
CA PHE A 220 13.25 -7.98 9.63
C PHE A 220 12.66 -9.12 10.47
N ARG A 221 13.48 -10.10 10.82
CA ARG A 221 13.04 -11.25 11.59
C ARG A 221 12.67 -10.90 13.03
N ALA A 222 13.51 -10.11 13.71
CA ALA A 222 13.33 -9.76 15.11
C ALA A 222 12.14 -8.81 15.34
N HIS A 223 11.93 -7.85 14.44
CA HIS A 223 10.98 -6.75 14.66
C HIS A 223 9.73 -6.81 13.79
N HIS A 224 9.65 -7.73 12.83
CA HIS A 224 8.45 -7.96 12.04
C HIS A 224 8.06 -9.43 11.94
N GLN A 225 8.87 -10.26 11.27
CA GLN A 225 8.42 -11.60 10.88
C GLN A 225 8.10 -12.49 12.09
N ALA A 226 9.03 -12.67 13.03
CA ALA A 226 8.78 -13.56 14.17
C ALA A 226 7.61 -13.08 15.06
N PRO A 227 7.52 -11.77 15.42
CA PRO A 227 6.34 -11.25 16.11
C PRO A 227 5.03 -11.46 15.34
N PHE A 228 5.02 -11.23 14.02
CA PHE A 228 3.86 -11.43 13.15
C PHE A 228 3.40 -12.90 13.17
N LEU A 229 4.33 -13.84 13.03
CA LEU A 229 4.06 -15.28 13.07
C LEU A 229 3.51 -15.72 14.44
N ALA A 230 4.04 -15.16 15.52
CA ALA A 230 3.61 -15.48 16.88
C ALA A 230 2.22 -14.92 17.20
N ALA A 231 1.93 -13.69 16.77
CA ALA A 231 0.64 -13.03 17.02
C ALA A 231 -0.50 -13.59 16.16
N MET A 232 -0.19 -14.16 14.99
CA MET A 232 -1.14 -14.69 14.01
C MET A 232 -0.73 -16.12 13.56
N PRO A 233 -0.79 -17.11 14.47
CA PRO A 233 -0.33 -18.47 14.18
C PRO A 233 -1.27 -19.22 13.23
N ASP A 234 -2.55 -18.83 13.17
CA ASP A 234 -3.60 -19.45 12.35
C ASP A 234 -3.78 -18.78 10.98
N ARG A 235 -2.87 -17.87 10.60
CA ARG A 235 -2.99 -17.09 9.35
C ARG A 235 -3.10 -18.00 8.12
N ARG A 236 -3.95 -17.58 7.19
CA ARG A 236 -4.20 -18.24 5.91
C ARG A 236 -4.15 -17.19 4.80
N ALA A 237 -3.27 -17.40 3.83
CA ALA A 237 -3.21 -16.57 2.63
C ALA A 237 -4.28 -17.03 1.63
N PHE A 238 -4.92 -16.07 0.95
CA PHE A 238 -5.86 -16.31 -0.15
C PHE A 238 -5.18 -15.91 -1.46
N LEU A 239 -4.26 -16.76 -1.91
CA LEU A 239 -3.41 -16.49 -3.07
C LEU A 239 -4.21 -16.44 -4.37
N GLU A 240 -5.35 -17.12 -4.42
CA GLU A 240 -6.30 -17.10 -5.52
C GLU A 240 -6.91 -15.72 -5.80
N ASN A 241 -6.92 -14.84 -4.78
CA ASN A 241 -7.38 -13.45 -4.92
C ASN A 241 -6.22 -12.49 -5.26
N GLY A 242 -5.00 -13.01 -5.45
CA GLY A 242 -3.79 -12.24 -5.64
C GLY A 242 -3.56 -11.84 -7.09
N HIS A 243 -3.24 -10.56 -7.28
CA HIS A 243 -2.80 -9.97 -8.54
C HIS A 243 -1.35 -9.55 -8.40
N PHE A 244 -0.49 -10.21 -9.18
CA PHE A 244 0.96 -10.08 -9.10
C PHE A 244 1.51 -9.66 -10.45
N PHE A 245 2.19 -8.51 -10.49
CA PHE A 245 2.66 -7.89 -11.73
C PHE A 245 3.97 -7.12 -11.48
N ALA A 246 4.72 -6.83 -12.53
CA ALA A 246 6.03 -6.18 -12.42
C ALA A 246 6.28 -5.18 -13.54
N GLU A 247 7.19 -4.24 -13.28
CA GLU A 247 7.74 -3.30 -14.24
C GLU A 247 9.15 -2.91 -13.78
N GLY A 248 10.15 -3.01 -14.66
CA GLY A 248 11.55 -2.75 -14.31
C GLY A 248 12.04 -3.56 -13.09
N ASP A 249 12.53 -2.87 -12.05
CA ASP A 249 12.98 -3.50 -10.80
C ASP A 249 11.87 -3.56 -9.72
N PHE A 250 10.62 -3.27 -10.08
CA PHE A 250 9.50 -3.13 -9.14
C PHE A 250 8.48 -4.25 -9.34
N VAL A 251 7.90 -4.69 -8.22
CA VAL A 251 6.86 -5.72 -8.18
C VAL A 251 5.69 -5.22 -7.36
N GLY A 252 4.49 -5.30 -7.95
CA GLY A 252 3.23 -5.01 -7.31
C GLY A 252 2.52 -6.31 -6.93
N PHE A 253 1.97 -6.34 -5.71
CA PHE A 253 1.09 -7.41 -5.25
C PHE A 253 -0.12 -6.79 -4.56
N THR A 254 -1.32 -7.15 -5.00
CA THR A 254 -2.56 -6.80 -4.30
C THR A 254 -3.47 -8.01 -4.22
N ALA A 255 -4.27 -8.08 -3.17
CA ALA A 255 -5.27 -9.11 -2.99
C ALA A 255 -6.36 -8.60 -2.03
N TRP A 256 -7.63 -8.87 -2.34
CA TRP A 256 -8.75 -8.42 -1.50
C TRP A 256 -9.82 -9.50 -1.28
N PRO A 257 -9.94 -10.08 -0.06
CA PRO A 257 -8.91 -10.09 0.98
C PRO A 257 -7.73 -10.98 0.56
N GLY A 258 -6.51 -10.60 0.96
CA GLY A 258 -5.30 -11.40 0.72
C GLY A 258 -4.95 -12.40 1.81
N MET A 259 -5.51 -12.24 3.01
CA MET A 259 -5.21 -13.07 4.17
C MET A 259 -6.36 -13.02 5.19
N ALA A 260 -6.53 -14.10 5.95
CA ALA A 260 -7.31 -14.12 7.20
C ALA A 260 -6.45 -14.67 8.34
N ALA A 261 -6.60 -14.11 9.54
CA ALA A 261 -5.93 -14.57 10.75
C ALA A 261 -6.70 -14.12 12.00
N THR A 262 -6.47 -14.78 13.13
CA THR A 262 -6.93 -14.36 14.45
C THR A 262 -5.74 -13.86 15.27
N LEU A 263 -5.90 -12.74 15.96
CA LEU A 263 -4.90 -12.28 16.93
C LEU A 263 -5.00 -13.10 18.21
N THR A 264 -3.88 -13.66 18.68
CA THR A 264 -3.84 -14.44 19.93
C THR A 264 -3.95 -13.60 21.21
N GLY A 265 -4.07 -12.27 21.08
CA GLY A 265 -4.09 -11.31 22.19
C GLY A 265 -2.85 -10.43 22.23
N GLY A 266 -3.03 -9.18 22.68
CA GLY A 266 -1.98 -8.16 22.87
C GLY A 266 -1.60 -7.96 24.32
#